data_AF-A0A433CA57-F1
#
_entry.id   AF-A0A433CA57-F1
#
_cell.length_a   1.000
_cell.length_b   1.000
_cell.length_c   1.000
_cell.angle_alpha   90.00
_cell.angle_beta   90.00
_cell.angle_gamma   90.00
#
_symmetry.space_group_name_H-M   'P 1'
#
loop_
_entity.id
_entity.type
_entity.pdbx_description
1 polymer ?
#
loop_
_entity_poly.entity_id
_entity_poly.type
_entity_poly.pdbx_seq_one_letter_code
_entity_poly.pdbx_strand_id
1 'polypeptide(L)'
;MAIPHSPFTQMDLTWDKLIEQVLLRVNAYARHPAERLHGHRFLVAKDARRNRGYFVTAGNFGRAEFKVAVHEAQAAGLDASVLYVYGRTATYSGSGIHFVKLDDIGVTP
;
A
#
# COMPACT_ATOMS: atom_id res chain seq x y z
N MET A 1 -8.13 -19.52 -33.70
CA MET A 1 -7.46 -19.73 -32.40
C MET A 1 -7.87 -18.58 -31.49
N ALA A 2 -8.78 -18.83 -30.55
CA ALA A 2 -9.20 -17.84 -29.58
C ALA A 2 -8.19 -17.81 -28.43
N ILE A 3 -7.61 -16.65 -28.18
CA ILE A 3 -6.68 -16.40 -27.08
C ILE A 3 -7.50 -16.51 -25.78
N PRO A 4 -7.11 -17.33 -24.78
CA PRO A 4 -7.84 -17.38 -23.52
C PRO A 4 -7.71 -16.03 -22.83
N HIS A 5 -8.84 -15.35 -22.63
CA HIS A 5 -8.92 -14.19 -21.74
C HIS A 5 -8.61 -14.65 -20.32
N SER A 6 -7.37 -14.43 -19.89
CA SER A 6 -6.99 -14.52 -18.48
C SER A 6 -7.91 -13.60 -17.67
N PRO A 7 -8.63 -14.10 -16.65
CA PRO A 7 -9.47 -13.25 -15.78
C PRO A 7 -8.66 -12.27 -14.90
N PHE A 8 -7.33 -12.26 -15.04
CA PHE A 8 -6.42 -11.42 -14.26
C PHE A 8 -6.37 -9.96 -14.73
N THR A 9 -6.86 -9.60 -15.93
CA THR A 9 -6.63 -8.26 -16.50
C THR A 9 -7.51 -7.16 -15.89
N GLN A 10 -8.68 -7.48 -15.33
CA GLN A 10 -9.62 -6.45 -14.84
C GLN A 10 -9.41 -6.09 -13.35
N MET A 11 -8.93 -7.04 -12.54
CA MET A 11 -8.53 -6.78 -11.14
C MET A 11 -7.19 -6.04 -11.04
N ASP A 12 -6.30 -6.22 -12.02
CA ASP A 12 -5.00 -5.53 -12.05
C ASP A 12 -5.16 -4.03 -12.32
N LEU A 13 -6.09 -3.66 -13.22
CA LEU A 13 -6.37 -2.25 -13.53
C LEU A 13 -7.00 -1.48 -12.36
N THR A 14 -7.80 -2.13 -11.51
CA THR A 14 -8.38 -1.49 -10.32
C THR A 14 -7.36 -1.38 -9.20
N TRP A 15 -6.51 -2.40 -9.03
CA TRP A 15 -5.44 -2.38 -8.04
C TRP A 15 -4.35 -1.35 -8.37
N ASP A 16 -3.89 -1.31 -9.61
CA ASP A 16 -2.86 -0.36 -10.03
C ASP A 16 -3.35 1.10 -9.94
N LYS A 17 -4.61 1.35 -10.38
CA LYS A 17 -5.27 2.65 -10.19
C LYS A 17 -5.40 3.05 -8.73
N LEU A 18 -5.76 2.11 -7.85
CA LEU A 18 -5.85 2.39 -6.42
C LEU A 18 -4.50 2.85 -5.88
N ILE A 19 -3.44 2.12 -6.22
CA ILE A 19 -2.08 2.46 -5.83
C ILE A 19 -1.71 3.84 -6.37
N GLU A 20 -1.94 4.12 -7.65
CA GLU A 20 -1.65 5.43 -8.25
C GLU A 20 -2.40 6.56 -7.54
N GLN A 21 -3.68 6.39 -7.22
CA GLN A 21 -4.46 7.39 -6.51
C GLN A 21 -3.92 7.63 -5.09
N VAL A 22 -3.57 6.57 -4.36
CA VAL A 22 -2.94 6.70 -3.05
C VAL A 22 -1.61 7.43 -3.17
N LEU A 23 -0.74 7.01 -4.09
CA LEU A 23 0.58 7.62 -4.26
C LEU A 23 0.49 9.08 -4.71
N LEU A 24 -0.48 9.45 -5.54
CA LEU A 24 -0.72 10.83 -5.95
C LEU A 24 -1.08 11.70 -4.75
N ARG A 25 -1.93 11.20 -3.84
CA ARG A 25 -2.28 11.89 -2.59
C ARG A 25 -1.12 11.97 -1.63
N VAL A 26 -0.37 10.89 -1.45
CA VAL A 26 0.84 10.87 -0.62
C VAL A 26 1.87 11.88 -1.15
N ASN A 27 2.13 11.87 -2.45
CA ASN A 27 3.08 12.77 -3.11
C ASN A 27 2.64 14.23 -3.06
N ALA A 28 1.34 14.53 -3.05
CA ALA A 28 0.84 15.89 -2.89
C ALA A 28 1.24 16.52 -1.54
N TYR A 29 1.39 15.70 -0.50
CA TYR A 29 1.81 16.15 0.83
C TYR A 29 3.28 15.82 1.15
N ALA A 30 3.92 14.96 0.36
CA ALA A 30 5.32 14.59 0.54
C ALA A 30 6.24 15.61 -0.15
N ARG A 31 7.26 16.08 0.58
CA ARG A 31 8.33 16.92 -0.01
C ARG A 31 9.22 16.15 -0.99
N HIS A 32 9.15 14.83 -0.97
CA HIS A 32 9.88 13.94 -1.86
C HIS A 32 8.93 12.87 -2.41
N PRO A 33 8.98 12.58 -3.72
CA PRO A 33 8.11 11.59 -4.31
C PRO A 33 8.43 10.20 -3.76
N ALA A 34 7.39 9.43 -3.49
CA ALA A 34 7.51 8.03 -3.13
C ALA A 34 8.02 7.22 -4.34
N GLU A 35 9.00 6.35 -4.12
CA GLU A 35 9.48 5.39 -5.12
C GLU A 35 8.56 4.17 -5.12
N ARG A 36 7.94 3.89 -6.27
CA ARG A 36 7.05 2.73 -6.43
C ARG A 36 7.84 1.42 -6.35
N LEU A 37 7.30 0.46 -5.63
CA LEU A 37 7.83 -0.89 -5.51
C LEU A 37 6.85 -1.88 -6.14
N HIS A 38 7.39 -2.92 -6.76
CA HIS A 38 6.63 -3.99 -7.40
C HIS A 38 7.02 -5.33 -6.79
N GLY A 39 6.09 -6.31 -6.82
CA GLY A 39 6.36 -7.67 -6.34
C GLY A 39 6.04 -7.93 -4.87
N HIS A 40 5.48 -6.96 -4.16
CA HIS A 40 4.99 -7.11 -2.80
C HIS A 40 3.46 -7.07 -2.76
N ARG A 41 2.86 -7.66 -1.72
CA ARG A 41 1.42 -7.79 -1.55
C ARG A 41 0.79 -6.52 -0.98
N PHE A 42 1.45 -5.86 -0.04
CA PHE A 42 0.94 -4.65 0.60
C PHE A 42 1.88 -3.46 0.40
N LEU A 43 3.20 -3.66 0.40
CA LEU A 43 4.17 -2.61 0.16
C LEU A 43 4.14 -2.14 -1.29
N VAL A 44 3.68 -0.90 -1.53
CA VAL A 44 3.53 -0.38 -2.90
C VAL A 44 4.51 0.72 -3.23
N ALA A 45 5.07 1.37 -2.23
CA ALA A 45 6.10 2.38 -2.41
C ALA A 45 6.94 2.57 -1.15
N LYS A 46 8.06 3.24 -1.29
CA LYS A 46 8.91 3.68 -0.19
C LYS A 46 9.19 5.18 -0.28
N ASP A 47 9.39 5.80 0.87
CA ASP A 47 9.92 7.15 0.96
C ASP A 47 11.43 7.13 0.68
N ALA A 48 11.85 7.84 -0.38
CA ALA A 48 13.23 7.85 -0.85
C ALA A 48 14.25 8.38 0.18
N ARG A 49 13.82 9.10 1.22
CA ARG A 49 14.71 9.69 2.23
C ARG A 49 14.54 9.14 3.63
N ARG A 50 13.31 8.80 4.02
CA ARG A 50 12.98 8.42 5.40
C ARG A 50 13.01 6.91 5.64
N ASN A 51 13.34 6.12 4.62
CA ASN A 51 13.37 4.65 4.67
C ASN A 51 12.06 4.04 5.18
N ARG A 52 10.91 4.66 4.86
CA ARG A 52 9.57 4.26 5.32
C ARG A 52 8.81 3.62 4.16
N GLY A 53 8.02 2.59 4.46
CA GLY A 53 7.14 1.94 3.49
C GLY A 53 5.72 2.52 3.50
N TYR A 54 5.13 2.62 2.31
CA TYR A 54 3.72 2.88 2.09
C TYR A 54 3.03 1.57 1.71
N PHE A 55 2.04 1.20 2.51
CA PHE A 55 1.31 -0.05 2.40
C PHE A 55 -0.12 0.23 1.98
N VAL A 56 -0.64 -0.46 0.97
CA VAL A 56 -2.01 -0.30 0.49
C VAL A 56 -2.75 -1.63 0.62
N THR A 57 -4.01 -1.57 1.05
CA THR A 57 -4.94 -2.70 1.07
C THR A 57 -6.33 -2.23 0.62
N ALA A 58 -6.97 -2.94 -0.31
CA ALA A 58 -8.36 -2.67 -0.67
C ALA A 58 -9.35 -3.12 0.42
N GLY A 59 -8.88 -4.00 1.32
CA GLY A 59 -9.71 -4.66 2.32
C GLY A 59 -9.44 -4.18 3.75
N ASN A 60 -9.64 -5.10 4.69
CA ASN A 60 -9.38 -4.87 6.10
C ASN A 60 -7.91 -5.13 6.42
N PHE A 61 -7.33 -4.29 7.28
CA PHE A 61 -5.98 -4.45 7.81
C PHE A 61 -6.03 -5.02 9.23
N GLY A 62 -5.74 -6.29 9.38
CA GLY A 62 -5.71 -7.01 10.65
C GLY A 62 -4.30 -7.46 11.05
N ARG A 63 -4.23 -8.33 12.05
CA ARG A 63 -2.95 -8.84 12.60
C ARG A 63 -2.17 -9.67 11.58
N ALA A 64 -2.87 -10.40 10.71
CA ALA A 64 -2.21 -11.22 9.69
C ALA A 64 -1.56 -10.34 8.62
N GLU A 65 -2.29 -9.33 8.13
CA GLU A 65 -1.83 -8.35 7.15
C GLU A 65 -0.66 -7.55 7.72
N PHE A 66 -0.72 -7.16 8.99
CA PHE A 66 0.39 -6.50 9.69
C PHE A 66 1.68 -7.32 9.67
N LYS A 67 1.62 -8.64 9.97
CA LYS A 67 2.81 -9.49 9.94
C LYS A 67 3.43 -9.56 8.55
N VAL A 68 2.60 -9.63 7.51
CA VAL A 68 3.08 -9.62 6.12
C VAL A 68 3.70 -8.27 5.78
N ALA A 69 3.05 -7.16 6.12
CA ALA A 69 3.57 -5.81 5.88
C ALA A 69 4.92 -5.58 6.57
N VAL A 70 5.09 -6.03 7.82
CA VAL A 70 6.38 -5.99 8.53
C VAL A 70 7.44 -6.80 7.81
N HIS A 71 7.11 -8.01 7.39
CA HIS A 71 8.05 -8.88 6.66
C HIS A 71 8.46 -8.27 5.32
N GLU A 72 7.51 -7.67 4.59
CA GLU A 72 7.79 -6.95 3.34
C GLU A 72 8.67 -5.72 3.57
N ALA A 73 8.43 -4.96 4.64
CA ALA A 73 9.28 -3.84 5.02
C ALA A 73 10.72 -4.29 5.28
N GLN A 74 10.90 -5.36 6.06
CA GLN A 74 12.21 -5.92 6.38
C GLN A 74 12.92 -6.47 5.15
N ALA A 75 12.20 -7.19 4.28
CA ALA A 75 12.74 -7.72 3.04
C ALA A 75 13.20 -6.61 2.08
N ALA A 76 12.51 -5.46 2.09
CA ALA A 76 12.86 -4.28 1.32
C ALA A 76 13.93 -3.39 2.00
N GLY A 77 14.45 -3.76 3.18
CA GLY A 77 15.43 -2.98 3.94
C GLY A 77 14.88 -1.68 4.55
N LEU A 78 13.56 -1.59 4.70
CA LEU A 78 12.86 -0.41 5.23
C LEU A 78 12.72 -0.47 6.76
N ASP A 79 12.47 0.68 7.37
CA ASP A 79 12.11 0.78 8.78
C ASP A 79 10.73 0.14 9.02
N ALA A 80 10.73 -1.05 9.61
CA ALA A 80 9.53 -1.81 9.94
C ALA A 80 8.88 -1.38 11.28
N SER A 81 9.47 -0.43 12.00
CA SER A 81 8.93 0.11 13.25
C SER A 81 7.75 1.05 13.01
N VAL A 82 7.67 1.64 11.80
CA VAL A 82 6.66 2.59 11.40
C VAL A 82 6.07 2.19 10.05
N LEU A 83 4.78 1.84 10.03
CA LEU A 83 4.06 1.42 8.84
C LEU A 83 2.99 2.45 8.49
N TYR A 84 3.03 2.98 7.28
CA TYR A 84 1.97 3.84 6.75
C TYR A 84 1.01 3.01 5.92
N VAL A 85 -0.18 2.75 6.46
CA VAL A 85 -1.15 1.81 5.87
C VAL A 85 -2.36 2.57 5.37
N TYR A 86 -2.69 2.40 4.10
CA TYR A 86 -3.87 2.94 3.45
C TYR A 86 -4.84 1.81 3.16
N GLY A 87 -6.05 1.90 3.71
CA GLY A 87 -7.04 0.87 3.44
C GLY A 87 -8.46 1.24 3.83
N ARG A 88 -9.38 0.28 3.76
CA ARG A 88 -10.79 0.54 4.04
C ARG A 88 -11.10 0.54 5.54
N THR A 89 -10.59 -0.47 6.24
CA THR A 89 -10.79 -0.64 7.68
C THR A 89 -9.53 -1.19 8.31
N ALA A 90 -9.19 -0.76 9.53
CA ALA A 90 -8.17 -1.42 10.34
C ALA A 90 -8.84 -2.06 11.56
N THR A 91 -8.58 -3.35 11.78
CA THR A 91 -9.03 -4.09 12.97
C THR A 91 -7.89 -4.36 13.95
N TYR A 92 -6.67 -3.99 13.57
CA TYR A 92 -5.47 -4.09 14.39
C TYR A 92 -4.76 -2.73 14.41
N SER A 93 -4.34 -2.30 15.60
CA SER A 93 -3.68 -1.01 15.83
C SER A 93 -2.50 -1.16 16.80
N GLY A 94 -1.58 -0.21 16.73
CA GLY A 94 -0.37 -0.16 17.54
C GLY A 94 0.37 1.15 17.32
N SER A 95 1.29 1.50 18.21
CA SER A 95 2.00 2.80 18.18
C SER A 95 2.82 3.02 16.89
N GLY A 96 3.22 1.94 16.21
CA GLY A 96 3.94 1.98 14.94
C GLY A 96 3.04 1.95 13.69
N ILE A 97 1.72 1.89 13.83
CA ILE A 97 0.80 1.76 12.69
C ILE A 97 0.09 3.09 12.46
N HIS A 98 0.44 3.77 11.39
CA HIS A 98 -0.27 4.94 10.90
C HIS A 98 -1.27 4.50 9.84
N PHE A 99 -2.50 4.23 10.28
CA PHE A 99 -3.58 3.87 9.38
C PHE A 99 -4.32 5.12 8.88
N VAL A 100 -4.53 5.18 7.56
CA VAL A 100 -5.31 6.20 6.88
C VAL A 100 -6.39 5.50 6.06
N LYS A 101 -7.64 5.95 6.20
CA LYS A 101 -8.72 5.41 5.37
C LYS A 101 -8.58 5.93 3.95
N LEU A 102 -8.86 5.08 2.97
CA LEU A 102 -8.90 5.49 1.57
C LEU A 102 -9.94 6.60 1.33
N ASP A 103 -11.08 6.52 2.03
CA ASP A 103 -12.15 7.53 1.97
C ASP A 103 -11.70 8.91 2.45
N ASP A 104 -10.88 8.98 3.51
CA ASP A 104 -10.31 10.23 4.06
C ASP A 104 -9.41 10.98 3.07
N ILE A 105 -8.80 10.24 2.13
CA ILE A 105 -7.94 10.83 1.08
C ILE A 105 -8.68 10.97 -0.27
N GLY A 106 -10.00 10.75 -0.27
CA GLY A 106 -10.84 10.84 -1.47
C GLY A 106 -10.53 9.77 -2.50
N VAL A 107 -10.10 8.59 -2.05
CA VAL A 107 -9.80 7.42 -2.88
C VAL A 107 -10.90 6.38 -2.66
N THR A 108 -11.76 6.21 -3.66
CA THR A 108 -12.79 5.16 -3.67
C THR A 108 -12.34 3.99 -4.54
N PRO A 109 -12.29 2.76 -3.99
CA PRO A 109 -11.98 1.55 -4.76
C PRO A 109 -13.10 1.18 -5.74
#